data_AF-A0A7Z0TFW9-F1
#
_entry.id   AF-A0A7Z0TFW9-F1
#
_cell.length_a   1.000
_cell.length_b   1.000
_cell.length_c   1.000
_cell.angle_alpha   90.00
_cell.angle_beta   90.00
_cell.angle_gamma   90.00
#
_symmetry.space_group_name_H-M   'P 1'
#
loop_
_entity.id
_entity.type
_entity.pdbx_description
1 polymer ?
#
loop_
_entity_poly.entity_id
_entity_poly.type
_entity_poly.pdbx_seq_one_letter_code
_entity_poly.pdbx_strand_id
1 'polypeptide(L)' 'GLLSGLVDDLPWPERLTRAAALSAATVASPAAGEFDRPLYEELLGRVRVSEAAPAG' A
#
# COMPACT_ATOMS: atom_id res chain seq x y z
N GLY A 1 -8.27 1.82 -0.43
CA GLY A 1 -8.03 3.27 -0.17
C GLY A 1 -7.65 3.48 1.27
N LEU A 2 -7.16 4.66 1.67
CA LEU A 2 -6.80 5.00 3.07
C LEU A 2 -7.90 4.62 4.09
N LEU A 3 -9.17 4.61 3.68
CA LEU A 3 -10.31 4.20 4.51
C LEU A 3 -10.51 2.67 4.62
N SER A 4 -9.90 1.87 3.72
CA SER A 4 -9.91 0.40 3.79
C SER A 4 -8.94 -0.16 4.84
N GLY A 5 -8.06 0.68 5.40
CA GLY A 5 -7.09 0.32 6.46
C GLY A 5 -7.56 0.67 7.88
N LEU A 6 -8.79 1.16 8.04
CA LEU A 6 -9.48 1.24 9.35
C LEU A 6 -10.29 -0.03 9.65
N VAL A 7 -10.31 -0.96 8.71
CA VAL A 7 -10.96 -2.27 8.82
C VAL A 7 -9.84 -3.31 8.83
N ASP A 8 -9.88 -4.16 9.86
CA ASP A 8 -8.86 -5.13 10.30
C ASP A 8 -7.80 -4.56 11.25
N ASP A 9 -7.66 -5.23 12.40
CA ASP A 9 -6.72 -5.02 13.51
C ASP A 9 -5.25 -5.26 13.12
N LEU A 10 -4.90 -4.95 11.87
CA LEU A 10 -3.55 -5.16 11.34
C LEU A 10 -2.57 -4.22 12.04
N PRO A 11 -1.34 -4.66 12.32
CA PRO A 11 -0.33 -3.76 12.81
C PRO A 11 -0.03 -2.67 11.75
N TRP A 12 0.46 -1.53 12.23
CA TRP A 12 0.66 -0.34 11.42
C TRP A 12 1.56 -0.55 10.19
N PRO A 13 2.69 -1.29 10.26
CA PRO A 13 3.51 -1.58 9.09
C PRO A 13 2.76 -2.29 7.97
N GLU A 14 1.90 -3.27 8.29
CA GLU A 14 1.12 -4.02 7.32
C GLU A 14 0.09 -3.12 6.62
N ARG A 15 -0.50 -2.17 7.36
CA ARG A 15 -1.40 -1.17 6.78
C ARG A 15 -0.67 -0.28 5.78
N LEU A 16 0.53 0.19 6.13
CA LEU A 16 1.37 1.02 5.25
C LEU A 16 1.81 0.25 4.00
N THR A 17 2.21 -1.01 4.14
CA THR A 17 2.55 -1.88 3.01
C THR A 17 1.41 -2.00 2.01
N ARG A 18 0.20 -2.31 2.49
CA ARG A 18 -0.99 -2.41 1.62
C ARG A 18 -1.34 -1.07 0.96
N ALA A 19 -1.26 0.04 1.70
CA ALA A 19 -1.57 1.36 1.18
C ALA A 19 -0.60 1.80 0.07
N ALA A 20 0.71 1.56 0.26
CA ALA A 20 1.74 1.90 -0.73
C ALA A 20 1.62 1.03 -1.99
N ALA A 21 1.46 -0.29 -1.83
CA ALA A 21 1.29 -1.22 -2.94
C ALA A 21 0.04 -0.88 -3.78
N LEU A 22 -1.09 -0.58 -3.13
CA LEU A 22 -2.32 -0.19 -3.81
C LEU A 22 -2.14 1.11 -4.60
N SER A 23 -1.49 2.12 -4.00
CA SER A 23 -1.28 3.41 -4.66
C SER A 23 -0.44 3.27 -5.93
N ALA A 24 0.63 2.48 -5.88
CA ALA A 24 1.46 2.20 -7.06
C ALA A 24 0.70 1.41 -8.14
N ALA A 25 -0.09 0.40 -7.74
CA ALA A 25 -0.93 -0.37 -8.66
C ALA A 25 -2.03 0.47 -9.32
N THR A 26 -2.57 1.47 -8.62
CA THR A 26 -3.53 2.44 -9.19
C THR A 26 -2.86 3.34 -10.23
N VAL A 27 -1.66 3.86 -9.96
CA VAL A 27 -0.92 4.70 -10.92
C VAL A 27 -0.54 3.95 -12.19
N ALA A 28 -0.26 2.64 -12.07
CA ALA A 28 0.06 1.79 -13.22
C ALA A 28 -1.15 1.40 -14.06
N SER A 29 -2.37 1.52 -13.53
CA SER A 29 -3.59 1.20 -14.28
C SER A 29 -3.87 2.26 -15.35
N PRO A 30 -4.20 1.85 -16.59
CA PRO A 30 -4.54 2.79 -17.67
C PRO A 30 -5.89 3.49 -17.45
N ALA A 31 -6.78 2.90 -16.65
CA ALA A 31 -8.10 3.46 -16.34
C ALA A 31 -8.12 4.10 -14.95
N ALA A 32 -8.64 5.33 -14.88
CA ALA A 32 -8.84 6.02 -13.61
C ALA A 32 -9.86 5.29 -12.73
N GLY A 33 -9.53 5.13 -11.44
CA GLY A 33 -10.37 4.41 -10.46
C GLY A 33 -10.10 2.91 -10.37
N GLU A 34 -9.32 2.36 -11.29
CA GLU A 34 -8.88 0.96 -11.29
C GLU A 34 -7.48 0.81 -10.69
N PHE A 35 -7.09 -0.42 -10.40
CA PHE A 35 -5.71 -0.76 -10.06
C PHE A 35 -5.36 -2.10 -10.69
N ASP A 36 -4.09 -2.26 -11.03
CA ASP A 36 -3.56 -3.52 -11.54
C ASP A 36 -3.45 -4.53 -10.38
N ARG A 37 -4.32 -5.55 -10.38
CA ARG A 37 -4.37 -6.58 -9.33
C ARG A 37 -3.11 -7.45 -9.27
N PRO A 38 -2.63 -8.05 -10.38
CA PRO A 38 -1.36 -8.78 -10.39
C PRO A 38 -0.20 -7.95 -9.84
N LEU A 39 -0.09 -6.69 -10.25
CA LEU A 39 0.96 -5.79 -9.79
C LEU A 39 0.81 -5.49 -8.29
N TYR A 40 -0.41 -5.27 -7.80
CA TYR A 40 -0.66 -5.08 -6.38
C TYR A 40 -0.15 -6.26 -5.54
N GLU A 41 -0.45 -7.49 -5.95
CA GLU A 41 -0.01 -8.70 -5.24
C GLU A 41 1.51 -8.87 -5.26
N GLU A 42 2.15 -8.56 -6.38
CA GLU A 42 3.61 -8.54 -6.49
C GLU A 42 4.23 -7.52 -5.54
N LEU A 43 3.65 -6.31 -5.49
CA LEU A 43 4.16 -5.21 -4.67
C LEU A 43 3.99 -5.47 -3.16
N LEU A 44 2.98 -6.23 -2.74
CA LEU A 44 2.84 -6.64 -1.34
C LEU A 44 4.07 -7.41 -0.82
N GLY A 45 4.74 -8.18 -1.69
CA GLY A 45 5.98 -8.89 -1.33
C GLY A 45 7.25 -8.04 -1.45
N ARG A 46 7.16 -6.83 -2.01
CA ARG A 46 8.33 -5.97 -2.33
C ARG A 46 8.42 -4.72 -1.46
N VAL A 47 7.29 -4.20 -0.98
CA VAL A 47 7.27 -3.01 -0.14
C VAL A 47 7.87 -3.33 1.24
N ARG A 48 8.79 -2.48 1.69
CA ARG A 48 9.35 -2.53 3.05
C ARG A 48 9.01 -1.25 3.79
N VAL A 49 8.53 -1.41 5.01
CA VAL A 49 8.26 -0.29 5.93
C VAL A 49 9.33 -0.29 7.00
N SER A 50 9.90 0.89 7.25
CA SER A 50 10.85 1.14 8.33
C SER A 50 10.39 2.31 9.17
N GLU A 51 10.77 2.32 10.44
CA GLU A 51 10.58 3.48 11.29
C GLU A 51 11.38 4.67 10.74
N ALA A 52 10.78 5.86 10.77
CA ALA A 52 11.47 7.07 10.40
C ALA A 52 12.43 7.46 11.53
N ALA A 53 13.63 7.93 11.16
CA ALA A 53 14.52 8.54 12.13
C ALA A 53 13.82 9.78 12.75
N PRO A 54 13.96 10.02 14.06
CA PRO A 54 13.37 11.20 14.68
C PRO A 54 13.91 12.47 14.02
N ALA A 55 13.02 13.44 13.76
CA ALA A 55 13.44 14.76 13.33
C ALA A 55 14.16 15.44 14.52
N GLY A 56 15.43 15.79 14.30
CA GLY A 56 16.25 16.53 15.26
C GLY A 56 15.95 18.02 15.28
#